data_AF-A0A934YXL5-F1
#
_entry.id   AF-A0A934YXL5-F1
#
_cell.length_a   1.000
_cell.length_b   1.000
_cell.length_c   1.000
_cell.angle_alpha   90.00
_cell.angle_beta   90.00
_cell.angle_gamma   90.00
#
_symmetry.space_group_name_H-M   'P 1'
#
loop_
_entity.id
_entity.type
_entity.pdbx_description
1 polymer ?
#
loop_
_entity_poly.entity_id
_entity_poly.type
_entity_poly.pdbx_seq_one_letter_code
_entity_poly.pdbx_strand_id
1 'polypeptide(L)'
;MSFRNRWVVIIVVGLHTLLLLAYTLPVQFVPGVFRSLSIAYVRPLLHQSWQLFAPDPPHCSCSIQVILNESDIRPIDQGRGYLQHRMAQTIARSIQSELAQRDSLPRPEMVRAMKRMVGDIEREIGDLEFQLREECIDDPTIPTERTVRITKLKTTGQ
;
A
#
# COMPACT_ATOMS: atom_id res chain seq x y z
N MET A 1 -14.31 -37.58 21.27
CA MET A 1 -13.92 -37.24 19.88
C MET A 1 -14.18 -38.45 19.00
N SER A 2 -15.12 -38.37 18.05
CA SER A 2 -15.42 -39.46 17.11
C SER A 2 -14.17 -39.90 16.35
N PHE A 3 -14.05 -41.19 16.05
CA PHE A 3 -12.93 -41.78 15.28
C PHE A 3 -12.67 -41.01 13.97
N ARG A 4 -13.74 -40.53 13.32
CA ARG A 4 -13.68 -39.71 12.11
C ARG A 4 -12.91 -38.39 12.31
N ASN A 5 -13.07 -37.73 13.46
CA ASN A 5 -12.41 -36.45 13.72
C ASN A 5 -10.91 -36.62 13.98
N ARG A 6 -10.49 -37.77 14.53
CA ARG A 6 -9.06 -38.07 14.73
C ARG A 6 -8.32 -38.20 13.39
N TRP A 7 -8.92 -38.89 12.43
CA TRP A 7 -8.33 -39.04 11.09
C TRP A 7 -8.21 -37.72 10.35
N VAL A 8 -9.21 -36.85 10.43
CA VAL A 8 -9.14 -35.52 9.81
C VAL A 8 -7.97 -34.72 10.38
N VAL A 9 -7.80 -34.72 11.71
CA VAL A 9 -6.68 -34.01 12.36
C VAL A 9 -5.34 -34.60 11.91
N ILE A 10 -5.20 -35.93 11.89
CA ILE A 10 -3.97 -36.61 11.45
C ILE A 10 -3.64 -36.22 10.00
N ILE A 11 -4.63 -36.22 9.11
CA ILE A 11 -4.44 -35.85 7.70
C ILE A 11 -4.01 -34.39 7.57
N VAL A 12 -4.67 -33.47 8.28
CA VAL A 12 -4.34 -32.04 8.23
C VAL A 12 -2.92 -31.79 8.74
N VAL A 13 -2.55 -32.37 9.88
CA VAL A 13 -1.21 -32.23 10.46
C VAL A 13 -0.15 -32.85 9.54
N GLY A 14 -0.43 -34.04 8.99
CA GLY A 14 0.46 -34.71 8.05
C GLY A 14 0.71 -33.87 6.79
N LEU A 15 -0.36 -33.33 6.19
CA LEU A 15 -0.27 -32.47 5.01
C LEU A 15 0.49 -31.18 5.29
N HIS A 16 0.21 -30.52 6.43
CA HIS A 16 0.94 -29.33 6.86
C HIS A 16 2.45 -29.60 6.99
N THR A 17 2.80 -30.70 7.65
CA THR A 17 4.21 -31.10 7.86
C THR A 17 4.90 -31.43 6.54
N LEU A 18 4.20 -32.11 5.63
CA LEU A 18 4.71 -32.44 4.29
C LEU A 18 5.00 -31.17 3.47
N LEU A 19 4.09 -30.18 3.52
CA LEU A 19 4.27 -28.89 2.84
C LEU A 19 5.42 -28.08 3.43
N LEU A 20 5.59 -28.08 4.75
CA LEU A 20 6.74 -27.44 5.40
C LEU A 20 8.06 -28.09 4.98
N LEU A 21 8.11 -29.42 4.95
CA LEU A 21 9.31 -30.16 4.57
C LEU A 21 9.67 -29.94 3.08
N ALA A 22 8.67 -29.89 2.21
CA ALA A 22 8.88 -29.54 0.80
C ALA A 22 9.32 -28.09 0.57
N TYR A 23 8.94 -27.18 1.48
CA TYR A 23 9.41 -25.79 1.45
C TYR A 23 10.87 -25.65 1.88
N THR A 24 11.34 -26.48 2.82
CA THR A 24 12.73 -26.41 3.33
C THR A 24 13.73 -27.25 2.52
N LEU A 25 13.28 -28.30 1.85
CA LEU A 25 14.15 -29.16 1.04
C LEU A 25 14.72 -28.44 -0.20
N PRO A 26 15.92 -28.84 -0.67
CA PRO A 26 16.51 -28.33 -1.91
C PRO A 26 15.62 -28.60 -3.13
N VAL A 27 15.62 -27.67 -4.09
CA VAL A 27 14.72 -27.69 -5.26
C VAL A 27 14.86 -28.98 -6.09
N GLN A 28 16.05 -29.58 -6.14
CA GLN A 28 16.31 -30.83 -6.86
C GLN A 28 15.54 -32.05 -6.31
N PHE A 29 15.06 -32.00 -5.06
CA PHE A 29 14.37 -33.13 -4.42
C PHE A 29 12.84 -32.99 -4.44
N VAL A 30 12.31 -31.87 -4.91
CA VAL A 30 10.87 -31.58 -4.83
C VAL A 30 10.30 -31.29 -6.22
N PRO A 31 9.28 -32.04 -6.68
CA PRO A 31 8.62 -31.76 -7.96
C PRO A 31 8.11 -30.32 -8.04
N GLY A 32 8.23 -29.69 -9.20
CA GLY A 32 7.95 -28.25 -9.36
C GLY A 32 6.55 -27.82 -8.91
N VAL A 33 5.53 -28.62 -9.20
CA VAL A 33 4.14 -28.36 -8.77
C VAL A 33 4.00 -28.44 -7.24
N PHE A 34 4.67 -29.39 -6.61
CA PHE A 34 4.62 -29.54 -5.16
C PHE A 34 5.40 -28.42 -4.46
N ARG A 35 6.50 -27.98 -5.09
CA ARG A 35 7.29 -26.83 -4.65
C ARG A 35 6.48 -25.54 -4.68
N SER A 36 5.78 -25.24 -5.78
CA SER A 36 4.95 -24.02 -5.86
C SER A 36 3.83 -24.01 -4.83
N LEU A 37 3.17 -25.16 -4.62
CA LEU A 37 2.14 -25.33 -3.59
C LEU A 37 2.71 -25.08 -2.18
N SER A 38 3.89 -25.65 -1.88
CA SER A 38 4.57 -25.45 -0.59
C SER A 38 4.92 -23.98 -0.34
N ILE A 39 5.42 -23.27 -1.35
CA ILE A 39 5.77 -21.85 -1.23
C ILE A 39 4.52 -21.00 -0.99
N ALA A 40 3.45 -21.23 -1.76
CA ALA A 40 2.19 -20.49 -1.63
C ALA A 40 1.55 -20.69 -0.24
N TYR A 41 1.64 -21.91 0.32
CA TYR A 41 1.10 -22.23 1.64
C TYR A 41 1.98 -21.70 2.79
N VAL A 42 3.29 -21.96 2.74
CA VAL A 42 4.21 -21.74 3.88
C VAL A 42 4.66 -20.28 3.98
N ARG A 43 4.90 -19.61 2.85
CA ARG A 43 5.46 -18.25 2.83
C ARG A 43 4.59 -17.25 3.61
N PRO A 44 3.26 -17.18 3.45
CA PRO A 44 2.44 -16.23 4.22
C PRO A 44 2.41 -16.52 5.73
N LEU A 45 2.56 -17.78 6.13
CA LEU A 45 2.47 -18.21 7.52
C LEU A 45 3.79 -18.00 8.29
N LEU A 46 4.93 -18.24 7.65
CA LEU A 46 6.25 -18.20 8.29
C LEU A 46 7.09 -17.00 7.89
N HIS A 47 6.83 -16.42 6.72
CA HIS A 47 7.44 -15.15 6.32
C HIS A 47 6.36 -14.10 6.49
N GLN A 48 6.19 -13.62 7.73
CA GLN A 48 5.73 -12.25 7.90
C GLN A 48 6.71 -11.41 7.09
N SER A 49 6.28 -10.92 5.93
CA SER A 49 7.13 -10.07 5.13
C SER A 49 7.57 -8.94 6.04
N TRP A 50 8.88 -8.69 6.09
CA TRP A 50 9.42 -7.51 6.75
C TRP A 50 8.75 -6.22 6.27
N GLN A 51 7.96 -6.28 5.19
CA GLN A 51 7.01 -5.26 4.76
C GLN A 51 6.03 -4.75 5.83
N LEU A 52 5.77 -5.50 6.91
CA LEU A 52 5.00 -4.99 8.05
C LEU A 52 5.78 -3.96 8.90
N PHE A 53 7.11 -4.04 8.91
CA PHE A 53 7.99 -3.22 9.76
C PHE A 53 8.94 -2.29 8.99
N ALA A 54 9.32 -2.66 7.77
CA ALA A 54 10.12 -1.92 6.82
C ALA A 54 9.76 -2.40 5.39
N PRO A 55 8.65 -1.92 4.81
CA PRO A 55 8.41 -2.13 3.38
C PRO A 55 9.57 -1.52 2.61
N ASP A 56 10.07 -2.23 1.59
CA ASP A 56 10.98 -1.63 0.61
C ASP A 56 10.39 -0.28 0.18
N PRO A 57 11.20 0.79 0.08
CA PRO A 57 10.70 2.08 -0.32
C PRO A 57 9.99 1.89 -1.67
N PRO A 58 8.71 2.29 -1.78
CA PRO A 58 7.99 2.09 -3.03
C PRO A 58 8.74 2.81 -4.14
N HIS A 59 8.85 2.18 -5.31
CA HIS A 59 9.48 2.80 -6.50
C HIS A 59 8.92 4.20 -6.79
N CYS A 60 7.66 4.43 -6.42
CA CYS A 60 7.01 5.73 -6.41
C CYS A 60 6.63 6.14 -4.98
N SER A 61 7.15 7.27 -4.49
CA SER A 61 6.57 7.93 -3.31
C SER A 61 5.39 8.79 -3.74
N CYS A 62 4.25 8.65 -3.06
CA CYS A 62 3.04 9.42 -3.31
C CYS A 62 2.72 10.29 -2.11
N SER A 63 2.44 11.56 -2.36
CA SER A 63 2.03 12.52 -1.34
C SER A 63 0.86 13.36 -1.84
N ILE A 64 -0.09 13.64 -0.97
CA ILE A 64 -1.17 14.58 -1.26
C ILE A 64 -0.71 15.95 -0.77
N GLN A 65 -0.84 16.94 -1.63
CA GLN A 65 -0.52 18.32 -1.33
C GLN A 65 -1.79 19.15 -1.38
N VAL A 66 -1.89 20.09 -0.44
CA VAL A 66 -2.88 21.15 -0.44
C VAL A 66 -2.26 22.39 -1.09
N ILE A 67 -3.03 23.03 -1.95
CA ILE A 67 -2.66 24.28 -2.60
C ILE A 67 -3.40 25.38 -1.84
N LEU A 68 -2.64 26.19 -1.09
CA LEU A 68 -3.20 27.32 -0.33
C LEU A 68 -3.22 28.57 -1.21
N ASN A 69 -2.16 28.77 -2.00
CA ASN A 69 -1.98 29.81 -3.00
C ASN A 69 -1.02 29.28 -4.09
N GLU A 70 -0.85 30.01 -5.21
CA GLU A 70 0.07 29.61 -6.30
C GLU A 70 1.52 29.38 -5.84
N SER A 71 1.94 30.08 -4.79
CA SER A 71 3.30 29.99 -4.21
C SER A 71 3.38 29.12 -2.96
N ASP A 72 2.25 28.65 -2.43
CA ASP A 72 2.21 27.93 -1.15
C ASP A 72 1.53 26.57 -1.28
N ILE A 73 2.37 25.57 -1.59
CA ILE A 73 1.98 24.17 -1.80
C ILE A 73 2.64 23.33 -0.73
N ARG A 74 1.83 22.64 0.08
CA ARG A 74 2.30 21.92 1.26
C ARG A 74 1.73 20.51 1.32
N PRO A 75 2.49 19.50 1.81
CA PRO A 75 1.92 18.20 2.13
C PRO A 75 0.78 18.34 3.16
N ILE A 76 -0.30 17.57 3.00
CA ILE A 76 -1.46 17.61 3.92
C ILE A 76 -1.12 17.22 5.37
N ASP A 77 0.03 16.60 5.57
CA ASP A 77 0.57 16.11 6.84
C ASP A 77 1.77 16.92 7.33
N GLN A 78 2.08 18.07 6.70
CA GLN A 78 3.21 18.89 7.09
C GLN A 78 3.14 19.30 8.56
N GLY A 79 4.24 19.10 9.29
CA GLY A 79 4.34 19.43 10.72
C GLY A 79 3.53 18.52 11.65
N ARG A 80 2.95 17.42 11.15
CA ARG A 80 2.16 16.48 11.95
C ARG A 80 2.97 15.27 12.40
N GLY A 81 2.42 14.55 13.38
CA GLY A 81 3.01 13.33 13.92
C GLY A 81 3.00 12.15 12.95
N TYR A 82 3.71 11.09 13.34
CA TYR A 82 3.88 9.87 12.55
C TYR A 82 2.55 9.21 12.10
N LEU A 83 1.53 9.24 12.96
CA LEU A 83 0.22 8.64 12.64
C LEU A 83 -0.49 9.37 11.51
N GLN A 84 -0.42 10.71 11.50
CA GLN A 84 -0.99 11.54 10.45
C GLN A 84 -0.22 11.36 9.14
N HIS A 85 1.11 11.25 9.21
CA HIS A 85 1.93 10.91 8.04
C HIS A 85 1.54 9.57 7.42
N ARG A 86 1.41 8.52 8.24
CA ARG A 86 0.93 7.19 7.80
C ARG A 86 -0.46 7.28 7.17
N MET A 87 -1.38 8.04 7.75
CA MET A 87 -2.73 8.23 7.24
C MET A 87 -2.71 8.93 5.87
N ALA A 88 -1.95 10.02 5.73
CA ALA A 88 -1.78 10.73 4.47
C ALA A 88 -1.21 9.82 3.37
N GLN A 89 -0.19 9.02 3.70
CA GLN A 89 0.38 8.04 2.76
C GLN A 89 -0.65 6.99 2.32
N THR A 90 -1.47 6.48 3.24
CA THR A 90 -2.53 5.52 2.89
C THR A 90 -3.56 6.14 1.95
N ILE A 91 -4.00 7.37 2.21
CA ILE A 91 -4.95 8.07 1.33
C ILE A 91 -4.30 8.33 -0.03
N ALA A 92 -3.04 8.80 -0.07
CA ALA A 92 -2.32 9.08 -1.31
C ALA A 92 -2.23 7.85 -2.22
N ARG A 93 -1.91 6.68 -1.65
CA ARG A 93 -1.85 5.41 -2.40
C ARG A 93 -3.22 4.95 -2.90
N SER A 94 -4.27 5.10 -2.08
CA SER A 94 -5.63 4.78 -2.50
C SER A 94 -6.04 5.64 -3.70
N ILE A 95 -5.82 6.96 -3.63
CA ILE A 95 -6.13 7.87 -4.73
C ILE A 95 -5.30 7.53 -5.97
N GLN A 96 -4.00 7.28 -5.84
CA GLN A 96 -3.16 6.86 -6.96
C GLN A 96 -3.75 5.63 -7.66
N SER A 97 -4.14 4.61 -6.89
CA SER A 97 -4.71 3.38 -7.44
C SER A 97 -6.06 3.61 -8.13
N GLU A 98 -6.86 4.57 -7.65
CA GLU A 98 -8.13 4.96 -8.25
C GLU A 98 -7.94 5.74 -9.54
N LEU A 99 -6.99 6.68 -9.57
CA LEU A 99 -6.63 7.47 -10.75
C LEU A 99 -6.03 6.62 -11.87
N ALA A 100 -5.36 5.52 -11.53
CA ALA A 100 -4.90 4.55 -12.52
C ALA A 100 -6.08 3.83 -13.22
N GLN A 101 -7.28 3.82 -12.60
CA GLN A 101 -8.47 3.12 -13.09
C GLN A 101 -9.58 4.07 -13.60
N ARG A 102 -9.53 5.36 -13.27
CA ARG A 102 -10.57 6.37 -13.54
C ARG A 102 -9.98 7.74 -13.87
N ASP A 103 -10.76 8.57 -14.57
CA ASP A 103 -10.43 9.97 -14.84
C ASP A 103 -10.41 10.81 -13.55
N SER A 104 -9.22 11.17 -13.05
CA SER A 104 -8.86 12.36 -12.23
C SER A 104 -9.72 12.73 -11.00
N LEU A 105 -10.70 11.91 -10.62
CA LEU A 105 -11.71 12.18 -9.59
C LEU A 105 -11.60 11.13 -8.48
N PRO A 106 -11.12 11.52 -7.28
CA PRO A 106 -11.13 10.65 -6.12
C PRO A 106 -12.56 10.33 -5.69
N ARG A 107 -12.76 9.18 -5.04
CA ARG A 107 -14.07 8.89 -4.44
C ARG A 107 -14.48 9.93 -3.39
N PRO A 108 -15.78 10.18 -3.18
CA PRO A 108 -16.27 11.16 -2.20
C PRO A 108 -15.77 10.89 -0.78
N GLU A 109 -15.58 9.62 -0.41
CA GLU A 109 -15.04 9.24 0.91
C GLU A 109 -13.58 9.68 1.07
N MET A 110 -12.77 9.59 0.00
CA MET A 110 -11.38 10.04 0.00
C MET A 110 -11.28 11.55 0.08
N VAL A 111 -12.13 12.28 -0.67
CA VAL A 111 -12.22 13.75 -0.58
C VAL A 111 -12.57 14.18 0.86
N ARG A 112 -13.55 13.51 1.49
CA ARG A 112 -13.93 13.79 2.88
C ARG A 112 -12.80 13.51 3.86
N ALA A 113 -12.04 12.43 3.65
CA ALA A 113 -10.88 12.11 4.48
C ALA A 113 -9.77 13.17 4.35
N MET A 114 -9.45 13.59 3.12
CA MET A 114 -8.49 14.66 2.86
C MET A 114 -8.90 15.96 3.54
N LYS A 115 -10.15 16.41 3.32
CA LYS A 115 -10.69 17.63 3.96
C LYS A 115 -10.63 17.56 5.48
N ARG A 116 -10.97 16.41 6.08
CA ARG A 116 -10.83 16.22 7.55
C ARG A 116 -9.39 16.33 8.04
N MET A 117 -8.41 15.89 7.25
CA MET A 117 -7.01 16.02 7.62
C MET A 117 -6.56 17.46 7.66
N VAL A 118 -7.07 18.32 6.78
CA VAL A 118 -6.74 19.76 6.71
C VAL A 118 -7.85 20.67 7.25
N GLY A 119 -8.78 20.12 8.06
CA GLY A 119 -9.99 20.84 8.47
C GLY A 119 -9.73 22.06 9.38
N ASP A 120 -8.56 22.12 10.00
CA ASP A 120 -8.03 23.30 10.68
C ASP A 120 -7.69 24.43 9.69
N ILE A 121 -7.13 24.09 8.53
CA ILE A 121 -6.74 25.03 7.47
C ILE A 121 -7.95 25.44 6.61
N GLU A 122 -8.88 24.51 6.34
CA GLU A 122 -10.10 24.76 5.55
C GLU A 122 -10.97 25.84 6.21
N ARG A 123 -10.97 25.90 7.55
CA ARG A 123 -11.68 26.95 8.31
C ARG A 123 -11.16 28.36 8.06
N GLU A 124 -9.91 28.50 7.64
CA GLU A 124 -9.25 29.79 7.43
C GLU A 124 -9.32 30.26 5.97
N ILE A 125 -9.25 29.34 5.01
CA ILE A 125 -9.06 29.67 3.58
C ILE A 125 -10.29 29.27 2.71
N GLY A 126 -11.21 28.47 3.26
CA GLY A 126 -12.47 28.13 2.59
C GLY A 126 -12.29 27.02 1.56
N ASP A 127 -11.99 27.37 0.30
CA ASP A 127 -11.93 26.39 -0.79
C ASP A 127 -10.48 25.93 -1.04
N LEU A 128 -10.19 24.72 -0.58
CA LEU A 128 -8.86 24.12 -0.72
C LEU A 128 -8.79 23.26 -1.98
N GLU A 129 -7.82 23.57 -2.84
CA GLU A 129 -7.45 22.70 -3.94
C GLU A 129 -6.42 21.66 -3.49
N PHE A 130 -6.48 20.49 -4.12
CA PHE A 130 -5.58 19.38 -3.81
C PHE A 130 -4.91 18.84 -5.06
N GLN A 131 -3.70 18.36 -4.90
CA GLN A 131 -2.97 17.65 -5.94
C GLN A 131 -2.28 16.40 -5.38
N LEU A 132 -2.21 15.35 -6.21
CA LEU A 132 -1.39 14.19 -5.95
C LEU A 132 -0.02 14.43 -6.59
N ARG A 133 1.04 14.36 -5.79
CA ARG A 133 2.43 14.38 -6.25
C ARG A 133 3.03 12.99 -6.12
N GLU A 134 3.43 12.44 -7.25
CA GLU A 134 4.10 11.14 -7.37
C GLU A 134 5.56 11.40 -7.74
N GLU A 135 6.50 10.81 -7.01
CA GLU A 135 7.93 10.86 -7.33
C GLU A 135 8.41 9.42 -7.54
N CYS A 136 8.60 9.05 -8.80
CA CYS A 136 8.94 7.70 -9.22
C CYS A 136 10.40 7.60 -9.63
N ILE A 137 11.06 6.51 -9.24
CA ILE A 137 12.36 6.11 -9.78
C ILE A 137 12.11 5.61 -11.20
N ASP A 138 12.64 6.32 -12.19
CA ASP A 138 12.52 5.97 -13.62
C ASP A 138 13.64 5.00 -14.04
N ASP A 139 14.87 5.25 -13.57
CA ASP A 139 16.04 4.40 -13.77
C ASP A 139 16.47 3.72 -12.45
N PRO A 140 16.39 2.37 -12.34
CA PRO A 140 16.81 1.65 -11.14
C PRO A 140 18.32 1.74 -10.86
N THR A 141 19.13 2.16 -11.83
CA THR A 141 20.58 2.36 -11.67
C THR A 141 20.93 3.73 -11.07
N ILE A 142 20.01 4.69 -11.10
CA ILE A 142 20.15 6.04 -10.52
C ILE A 142 18.92 6.35 -9.63
N PRO A 143 18.78 5.69 -8.47
CA PRO A 143 17.58 5.79 -7.62
C PRO A 143 17.34 7.17 -7.00
N THR A 144 18.34 8.06 -7.06
CA THR A 144 18.22 9.46 -6.64
C THR A 144 17.47 10.31 -7.66
N GLU A 145 17.47 9.93 -8.93
CA GLU A 145 16.75 10.64 -9.98
C GLU A 145 15.30 10.16 -10.00
N ARG A 146 14.39 11.09 -9.71
CA ARG A 146 12.97 10.79 -9.61
C ARG A 146 12.17 11.68 -10.53
N THR A 147 11.38 11.05 -11.38
CA THR A 147 10.40 11.73 -12.24
C THR A 147 9.22 12.15 -11.37
N VAL A 148 8.90 13.45 -11.39
CA VAL A 148 7.80 14.01 -10.63
C VAL A 148 6.58 14.12 -11.54
N ARG A 149 5.49 13.45 -11.16
CA ARG A 149 4.17 13.61 -11.78
C ARG A 149 3.23 14.30 -10.81
N ILE A 150 2.58 15.36 -11.29
CA ILE A 150 1.59 16.11 -10.51
C ILE A 150 0.24 15.95 -11.18
N THR A 151 -0.74 15.45 -10.41
CA THR A 151 -2.12 15.28 -10.87
C THR A 151 -3.04 16.13 -10.00
N LYS A 152 -3.68 17.14 -10.59
CA LYS A 152 -4.69 17.96 -9.88
C LYS A 152 -5.91 17.10 -9.58
N LEU A 153 -6.38 17.13 -8.34
CA LEU A 153 -7.51 16.36 -7.87
C LEU A 153 -8.76 17.23 -7.91
N LYS A 154 -9.77 16.82 -8.68
CA LYS A 154 -11.08 17.48 -8.65
C LYS A 154 -11.82 17.04 -7.38
N THR A 155 -12.05 17.96 -6.45
CA THR A 155 -12.77 17.69 -5.19
C THR A 155 -14.27 17.99 -5.28
N THR A 156 -14.69 18.70 -6.32
CA THR A 156 -16.08 19.01 -6.64
C THR A 156 -16.54 18.16 -7.81
N GLY A 157 -17.59 17.37 -7.59
CA GLY A 157 -18.35 16.75 -8.67
C GLY A 157 -19.21 17.81 -9.34
N GLN A 158 -18.73 18.35 -10.45
CA GLN A 158 -19.57 18.95 -11.48
C GLN A 158 -19.39 18.14 -12.76
#